data_AF-A0A9C8HXP4-F1
#
_entry.id   AF-A0A9C8HXP4-F1
#
_cell.length_a   1.000
_cell.length_b   1.000
_cell.length_c   1.000
_cell.angle_alpha   90.00
_cell.angle_beta   90.00
_cell.angle_gamma   90.00
#
_symmetry.space_group_name_H-M   'P 1'
#
loop_
_entity.id
_entity.type
_entity.pdbx_description
1 polymer ?
#
loop_
_entity_poly.entity_id
_entity_poly.type
_entity_poly.pdbx_seq_one_letter_code
_entity_poly.pdbx_strand_id
1 'polypeptide(L)'
;MKLSVIGEKIEDINEELEGFLRNSNSTAAILCEMSGEILTSQGEYSELDTTTIASLAAGSFATTKGIANLLGEREFSLLFHQGKATNIFISNIESYAILIIVFNNDAVLGVVKQTSQESRKNLVEVFQKIEKQAKGKKVEKPIIVKEEKPKEKKKEKTFDFDSLTIDDIDDLF
;
A
#
# COMPACT_ATOMS: atom_id res chain seq x y z
N MET A 1 -0.01 3.66 -2.82
CA MET A 1 -0.73 4.94 -2.62
C MET A 1 0.06 5.70 -1.57
N LYS A 2 0.69 6.85 -1.85
CA LYS A 2 1.70 7.41 -0.91
C LYS A 2 1.21 7.41 0.55
N LEU A 3 2.01 6.83 1.45
CA LEU A 3 1.78 6.74 2.91
C LEU A 3 1.35 8.10 3.52
N SER A 4 1.87 9.20 2.97
CA SER A 4 1.54 10.59 3.33
C SER A 4 0.05 10.94 3.21
N VAL A 5 -0.75 10.18 2.46
CA VAL A 5 -2.19 10.41 2.25
C VAL A 5 -3.04 9.66 3.28
N ILE A 6 -2.48 8.62 3.93
CA ILE A 6 -3.21 7.79 4.91
C ILE A 6 -3.30 8.46 6.28
N GLY A 7 -2.40 9.41 6.58
CA GLY A 7 -2.22 9.96 7.92
C GLY A 7 -3.50 10.48 8.62
N GLU A 8 -4.44 11.09 7.89
CA GLU A 8 -5.71 11.59 8.48
C GLU A 8 -6.74 10.47 8.77
N LYS A 9 -6.49 9.25 8.31
CA LYS A 9 -7.42 8.11 8.36
C LYS A 9 -6.78 6.84 8.93
N ILE A 10 -5.59 6.97 9.49
CA ILE A 10 -4.86 5.83 10.06
C ILE A 10 -5.60 5.27 11.28
N GLU A 11 -6.25 6.10 12.10
CA GLU A 11 -7.05 5.63 13.22
C GLU A 11 -8.25 4.79 12.75
N ASP A 12 -9.01 5.23 11.75
CA ASP A 12 -10.13 4.46 11.18
C ASP A 12 -9.68 3.06 10.70
N ILE A 13 -8.49 2.98 10.08
CA ILE A 13 -7.92 1.71 9.62
C ILE A 13 -7.49 0.84 10.81
N ASN A 14 -6.85 1.43 11.82
CA ASN A 14 -6.45 0.71 13.02
C ASN A 14 -7.65 0.14 13.77
N GLU A 15 -8.72 0.92 13.95
CA GLU A 15 -9.96 0.47 14.58
C GLU A 15 -10.60 -0.71 13.81
N GLU A 16 -10.59 -0.65 12.48
CA GLU A 16 -11.07 -1.75 11.63
C GLU A 16 -10.23 -3.02 11.83
N LEU A 17 -8.90 -2.92 11.86
CA LEU A 17 -8.02 -4.08 12.07
C LEU A 17 -8.15 -4.64 13.49
N GLU A 18 -8.25 -3.81 14.51
CA GLU A 18 -8.49 -4.30 15.88
C GLU A 18 -9.85 -4.99 16.01
N GLY A 19 -10.89 -4.43 15.37
CA GLY A 19 -12.22 -5.05 15.27
C GLY A 19 -12.15 -6.41 14.61
N PHE A 20 -11.39 -6.52 13.51
CA PHE A 20 -11.14 -7.78 12.84
C PHE A 20 -10.53 -8.81 13.79
N LEU A 21 -9.49 -8.45 14.55
CA LEU A 21 -8.80 -9.38 15.46
C LEU A 21 -9.75 -9.92 16.53
N ARG A 22 -10.51 -9.02 17.18
CA ARG A 22 -11.50 -9.38 18.20
C ARG A 22 -12.57 -10.33 17.65
N ASN A 23 -13.08 -10.04 16.46
CA ASN A 23 -14.18 -10.81 15.86
C ASN A 23 -13.74 -12.16 15.29
N SER A 24 -12.46 -12.31 14.95
CA SER A 24 -11.92 -13.52 14.30
C SER A 24 -11.05 -14.39 15.20
N ASN A 25 -10.72 -13.90 16.40
CA ASN A 25 -9.71 -14.51 17.29
C ASN A 25 -8.33 -14.68 16.62
N SER A 26 -7.98 -13.74 15.73
CA SER A 26 -6.70 -13.77 15.01
C SER A 26 -5.58 -13.13 15.85
N THR A 27 -4.35 -13.56 15.61
CA THR A 27 -3.16 -13.11 16.35
C THR A 27 -2.68 -11.74 15.85
N ALA A 28 -2.65 -11.55 14.53
CA ALA A 28 -2.13 -10.34 13.91
C ALA A 28 -2.81 -10.04 12.57
N ALA A 29 -2.97 -8.75 12.27
CA ALA A 29 -3.50 -8.22 11.03
C ALA A 29 -2.54 -7.16 10.50
N ILE A 30 -1.98 -7.39 9.31
CA ILE A 30 -1.00 -6.53 8.66
C ILE A 30 -1.60 -6.05 7.35
N LEU A 31 -1.67 -4.74 7.18
CA LEU A 31 -2.13 -4.11 5.96
C LEU A 31 -0.92 -3.52 5.24
N CYS A 32 -0.65 -3.96 4.01
CA CYS A 32 0.49 -3.51 3.23
C CYS A 32 0.09 -3.14 1.80
N GLU A 33 0.94 -2.35 1.13
CA GLU A 33 0.80 -2.13 -0.31
C GLU A 33 1.10 -3.41 -1.11
N MET A 34 0.77 -3.39 -2.40
CA MET A 34 1.12 -4.47 -3.34
C MET A 34 2.63 -4.70 -3.48
N SER A 35 3.46 -3.75 -3.04
CA SER A 35 4.92 -3.85 -2.98
C SER A 35 5.43 -4.59 -1.74
N GLY A 36 4.57 -4.82 -0.74
CA GLY A 36 4.94 -5.37 0.56
C GLY A 36 5.30 -4.32 1.63
N GLU A 37 5.27 -3.02 1.28
CA GLU A 37 5.46 -1.95 2.26
C GLU A 37 4.27 -1.87 3.22
N ILE A 38 4.53 -1.94 4.53
CA ILE A 38 3.48 -1.96 5.55
C ILE A 38 2.85 -0.55 5.66
N LEU A 39 1.52 -0.51 5.61
CA LEU A 39 0.72 0.68 5.89
C LEU A 39 0.46 0.81 7.39
N THR A 40 -0.04 -0.27 8.00
CA THR A 40 -0.25 -0.40 9.44
C THR A 40 -0.45 -1.87 9.80
N SER A 41 -0.39 -2.19 11.08
CA SER A 41 -0.70 -3.51 11.57
C SER A 41 -1.29 -3.44 12.99
N GLN A 42 -2.30 -4.27 13.31
CA GLN A 42 -2.75 -4.53 14.70
C GLN A 42 -2.59 -6.00 15.21
N GLY A 43 -2.33 -6.20 16.51
CA GLY A 43 -2.19 -7.52 17.14
C GLY A 43 -0.85 -7.80 17.84
N GLU A 44 -0.53 -9.08 18.05
CA GLU A 44 0.70 -9.53 18.72
C GLU A 44 1.80 -9.87 17.70
N TYR A 45 2.96 -9.20 17.81
CA TYR A 45 4.08 -9.31 16.86
C TYR A 45 5.45 -9.51 17.47
N SER A 46 5.54 -9.64 18.80
CA SER A 46 6.84 -9.70 19.47
C SER A 46 7.75 -10.81 18.92
N GLU A 47 7.17 -11.83 18.28
CA GLU A 47 7.87 -12.95 17.67
C GLU A 47 7.79 -12.99 16.12
N LEU A 48 7.12 -12.02 15.49
CA LEU A 48 6.86 -12.01 14.05
C LEU A 48 7.71 -10.95 13.34
N ASP A 49 8.47 -11.36 12.33
CA ASP A 49 9.07 -10.43 11.36
C ASP A 49 7.99 -9.99 10.35
N THR A 50 7.19 -9.00 10.75
CA THR A 50 6.06 -8.50 9.96
C THR A 50 6.49 -7.96 8.60
N THR A 51 7.67 -7.34 8.51
CA THR A 51 8.21 -6.78 7.27
C THR A 51 8.54 -7.88 6.26
N THR A 52 9.21 -8.93 6.72
CA THR A 52 9.50 -10.10 5.86
C THR A 52 8.21 -10.81 5.46
N ILE A 53 7.26 -11.00 6.38
CA ILE A 53 5.95 -11.58 6.07
C ILE A 53 5.22 -10.76 5.00
N ALA A 54 5.15 -9.44 5.15
CA ALA A 54 4.48 -8.56 4.19
C ALA A 54 5.12 -8.62 2.80
N SER A 55 6.44 -8.56 2.74
CA SER A 55 7.20 -8.65 1.47
C SER A 55 6.98 -9.98 0.76
N LEU A 56 7.04 -11.10 1.49
CA LEU A 56 6.83 -12.44 0.94
C LEU A 56 5.38 -12.69 0.53
N ALA A 57 4.42 -12.21 1.32
CA ALA A 57 3.00 -12.33 1.01
C ALA A 57 2.63 -11.53 -0.24
N ALA A 58 3.13 -10.29 -0.36
CA ALA A 58 2.93 -9.46 -1.54
C ALA A 58 3.56 -10.10 -2.80
N GLY A 59 4.79 -10.62 -2.68
CA GLY A 59 5.46 -11.37 -3.74
C GLY A 59 4.67 -12.61 -4.17
N SER A 60 4.24 -13.42 -3.21
CA SER A 60 3.43 -14.62 -3.47
C SER A 60 2.12 -14.27 -4.17
N PHE A 61 1.42 -13.24 -3.69
CA PHE A 61 0.19 -12.76 -4.29
C PHE A 61 0.42 -12.32 -5.75
N ALA A 62 1.46 -11.53 -6.02
CA ALA A 62 1.83 -11.10 -7.36
C ALA A 62 2.15 -12.27 -8.29
N THR A 63 2.88 -13.28 -7.82
CA THR A 63 3.20 -14.48 -8.61
C THR A 63 1.95 -15.30 -8.95
N THR A 64 1.00 -15.44 -8.02
CA THR A 64 -0.22 -16.23 -8.26
C THR A 64 -1.15 -15.61 -9.32
N LYS A 65 -0.95 -14.35 -9.72
CA LYS A 65 -1.62 -13.78 -10.91
C LYS A 65 -1.26 -14.53 -12.19
N GLY A 66 -0.03 -15.03 -12.31
CA GLY A 66 0.37 -15.87 -13.44
C GLY A 66 -0.45 -17.16 -13.50
N ILE A 67 -0.69 -17.78 -12.34
CA ILE A 67 -1.54 -18.97 -12.23
C ILE A 67 -3.00 -18.63 -12.57
N ALA A 68 -3.53 -17.51 -12.06
CA ALA A 68 -4.88 -17.06 -12.39
C ALA A 68 -5.07 -16.90 -13.91
N ASN A 69 -4.12 -16.24 -14.59
CA ASN A 69 -4.15 -16.07 -16.04
C ASN A 69 -4.15 -17.41 -16.79
N LEU A 70 -3.34 -18.38 -16.35
CA LEU A 70 -3.31 -19.72 -16.95
C LEU A 70 -4.65 -20.47 -16.82
N LEU A 71 -5.42 -20.17 -15.77
CA LEU A 71 -6.73 -20.76 -15.52
C LEU A 71 -7.89 -19.93 -16.11
N GLY A 72 -7.61 -18.81 -16.78
CA GLY A 72 -8.64 -17.90 -17.30
C GLY A 72 -9.32 -17.04 -16.23
N GLU A 73 -8.76 -16.97 -15.03
CA GLU A 73 -9.22 -16.13 -13.94
C GLU A 73 -8.56 -14.75 -14.00
N ARG A 74 -9.27 -13.70 -13.57
CA ARG A 74 -8.70 -12.34 -13.51
C ARG A 74 -7.61 -12.24 -12.44
N GLU A 75 -7.90 -12.75 -11.25
CA GLU A 75 -6.99 -12.83 -10.11
C GLU A 75 -7.56 -13.74 -9.02
N PHE A 76 -6.70 -14.32 -8.19
CA PHE A 76 -7.15 -14.86 -6.92
C PHE A 76 -7.38 -13.71 -5.94
N SER A 77 -8.58 -13.62 -5.37
CA SER A 77 -8.91 -12.59 -4.39
C SER A 77 -8.48 -12.95 -2.96
N LEU A 78 -8.07 -14.21 -2.75
CA LEU A 78 -7.80 -14.80 -1.45
C LEU A 78 -6.77 -15.92 -1.58
N LEU A 79 -5.80 -15.95 -0.66
CA LEU A 79 -4.86 -17.06 -0.49
C LEU A 79 -4.86 -17.52 0.97
N PHE A 80 -4.74 -18.83 1.18
CA PHE A 80 -4.67 -19.43 2.50
C PHE A 80 -3.51 -20.41 2.58
N HIS A 81 -2.65 -20.23 3.58
CA HIS A 81 -1.52 -21.11 3.87
C HIS A 81 -1.73 -21.72 5.26
N GLN A 82 -1.91 -23.03 5.30
CA GLN A 82 -2.09 -23.78 6.54
C GLN A 82 -0.74 -24.29 7.04
N GLY A 83 -0.39 -23.90 8.26
CA GLY A 83 0.75 -24.48 8.98
C GLY A 83 0.28 -25.49 10.03
N LYS A 84 1.24 -26.03 10.80
CA LYS A 84 0.93 -26.95 11.91
C LYS A 84 0.29 -26.24 13.10
N ALA A 85 0.74 -25.02 13.39
CA ALA A 85 0.31 -24.21 14.52
C ALA A 85 -0.17 -22.81 14.11
N THR A 86 0.47 -22.25 13.09
CA THR A 86 0.22 -20.90 12.59
C THR A 86 -0.28 -20.96 11.15
N ASN A 87 -1.30 -20.18 10.86
CA ASN A 87 -1.94 -20.09 9.57
C ASN A 87 -1.86 -18.64 9.05
N ILE A 88 -1.79 -18.48 7.73
CA ILE A 88 -1.77 -17.18 7.07
C ILE A 88 -2.93 -17.10 6.09
N PHE A 89 -3.71 -16.03 6.20
CA PHE A 89 -4.79 -15.71 5.27
C PHE A 89 -4.52 -14.34 4.63
N ILE A 90 -4.53 -14.29 3.31
CA ILE A 90 -4.21 -13.10 2.53
C ILE A 90 -5.44 -12.72 1.73
N SER A 91 -5.90 -11.48 1.87
CA SER A 91 -7.06 -10.93 1.17
C SER A 91 -6.68 -9.70 0.35
N ASN A 92 -7.07 -9.67 -0.92
CA ASN A 92 -6.87 -8.50 -1.76
C ASN A 92 -7.88 -7.38 -1.45
N ILE A 93 -7.40 -6.15 -1.27
CA ILE A 93 -8.22 -4.94 -1.09
C ILE A 93 -8.13 -4.11 -2.38
N GLU A 94 -8.74 -4.64 -3.44
CA GLU A 94 -8.76 -4.04 -4.78
C GLU A 94 -7.35 -3.66 -5.26
N SER A 95 -7.15 -2.42 -5.71
CA SER A 95 -5.83 -1.89 -6.08
C SER A 95 -5.11 -1.18 -4.93
N TYR A 96 -5.72 -1.12 -3.74
CA TYR A 96 -5.23 -0.29 -2.64
C TYR A 96 -4.17 -1.01 -1.81
N ALA A 97 -4.48 -2.21 -1.33
CA ALA A 97 -3.68 -2.89 -0.32
C ALA A 97 -3.93 -4.40 -0.29
N ILE A 98 -3.06 -5.14 0.37
CA ILE A 98 -3.22 -6.54 0.74
C ILE A 98 -3.38 -6.60 2.25
N LEU A 99 -4.40 -7.31 2.72
CA LEU A 99 -4.60 -7.62 4.13
C LEU A 99 -4.08 -9.02 4.43
N ILE A 100 -3.13 -9.12 5.34
CA ILE A 100 -2.48 -10.36 5.77
C ILE A 100 -2.90 -10.63 7.21
N ILE A 101 -3.47 -11.79 7.45
CA ILE A 101 -3.96 -12.22 8.76
C ILE A 101 -3.16 -13.44 9.20
N VAL A 102 -2.60 -13.36 10.39
CA VAL A 102 -1.90 -14.46 11.06
C VAL A 102 -2.76 -14.94 12.21
N PHE A 103 -2.99 -16.24 12.29
CA PHE A 103 -3.82 -16.82 13.35
C PHE A 103 -3.43 -18.26 13.67
N ASN A 104 -3.72 -18.66 14.90
CA ASN A 104 -3.40 -19.99 15.42
C ASN A 104 -4.59 -20.94 15.21
N ASN A 105 -4.45 -22.20 15.58
CA ASN A 105 -5.53 -23.20 15.46
C ASN A 105 -6.76 -22.92 16.36
N ASP A 106 -6.67 -21.95 17.28
CA ASP A 106 -7.79 -21.49 18.11
C ASP A 106 -8.78 -20.62 17.32
N ALA A 107 -8.37 -20.07 16.18
CA ALA A 107 -9.22 -19.32 15.27
C ALA A 107 -9.82 -20.23 14.19
N VAL A 108 -11.11 -20.02 13.92
CA VAL A 108 -11.85 -20.80 12.91
C VAL A 108 -11.73 -20.11 11.55
N LEU A 109 -11.16 -20.81 10.56
CA LEU A 109 -10.96 -20.29 9.19
C LEU A 109 -12.24 -19.69 8.57
N GLY A 110 -13.41 -20.30 8.82
CA GLY A 110 -14.69 -19.78 8.33
C GLY A 110 -15.00 -18.38 8.89
N VAL A 111 -14.72 -18.14 10.17
CA VAL A 111 -14.90 -16.85 10.83
C VAL A 111 -13.89 -15.86 10.29
N VAL A 112 -12.60 -16.21 10.25
CA VAL A 112 -11.53 -15.39 9.65
C VAL A 112 -11.90 -14.93 8.23
N LYS A 113 -12.39 -15.87 7.40
CA LYS A 113 -12.83 -15.59 6.04
C LYS A 113 -14.04 -14.64 6.02
N GLN A 114 -15.05 -14.85 6.84
CA GLN A 114 -16.22 -13.97 6.89
C GLN A 114 -15.82 -12.55 7.32
N THR A 115 -15.10 -12.44 8.44
CA THR A 115 -14.63 -11.14 8.97
C THR A 115 -13.75 -10.43 7.93
N SER A 116 -12.94 -11.15 7.16
CA SER A 116 -12.11 -10.54 6.10
C SER A 116 -12.93 -9.93 4.97
N GLN A 117 -14.07 -10.54 4.63
CA GLN A 117 -14.96 -10.02 3.60
C GLN A 117 -15.68 -8.75 4.06
N GLU A 118 -16.01 -8.67 5.35
CA GLU A 118 -16.59 -7.48 5.99
C GLU A 118 -15.54 -6.36 6.04
N SER A 119 -14.36 -6.63 6.60
CA SER A 119 -13.27 -5.66 6.68
C SER A 119 -12.81 -5.17 5.31
N ARG A 120 -12.81 -6.04 4.29
CA ARG A 120 -12.51 -5.62 2.92
C ARG A 120 -13.45 -4.51 2.44
N LYS A 121 -14.76 -4.62 2.69
CA LYS A 121 -15.72 -3.59 2.28
C LYS A 121 -15.45 -2.27 3.00
N ASN A 122 -15.23 -2.34 4.32
CA ASN A 122 -14.98 -1.17 5.15
C ASN A 122 -13.68 -0.45 4.73
N LEU A 123 -12.60 -1.21 4.53
CA LEU A 123 -11.31 -0.67 4.09
C LEU A 123 -11.41 -0.02 2.70
N VAL A 124 -12.13 -0.62 1.75
CA VAL A 124 -12.39 -0.01 0.44
C VAL A 124 -13.10 1.33 0.59
N GLU A 125 -14.11 1.44 1.45
CA GLU A 125 -14.80 2.71 1.70
C GLU A 125 -13.87 3.77 2.32
N VAL A 126 -13.00 3.38 3.25
CA VAL A 126 -11.99 4.26 3.84
C VAL A 126 -11.02 4.75 2.76
N PHE A 127 -10.47 3.85 1.94
CA PHE A 127 -9.55 4.21 0.85
C PHE A 127 -10.21 5.13 -0.18
N GLN A 128 -11.46 4.87 -0.57
CA GLN A 128 -12.20 5.74 -1.47
C GLN A 128 -12.43 7.15 -0.90
N LYS A 129 -12.68 7.27 0.42
CA LYS A 129 -12.80 8.58 1.09
C LYS A 129 -11.46 9.32 1.06
N ILE A 130 -10.35 8.63 1.36
CA ILE A 130 -9.00 9.18 1.29
C ILE A 130 -8.69 9.71 -0.12
N GLU A 131 -8.97 8.92 -1.16
CA GLU A 131 -8.74 9.34 -2.55
C GLU A 131 -9.58 10.57 -2.95
N LYS A 132 -10.85 10.63 -2.53
CA LYS A 132 -11.72 11.77 -2.80
C LYS A 132 -11.20 13.05 -2.15
N GLN A 133 -10.73 12.96 -0.91
CA GLN A 133 -10.13 14.10 -0.19
C GLN A 133 -8.83 14.55 -0.84
N ALA A 134 -7.97 13.61 -1.26
CA ALA A 134 -6.74 13.91 -1.98
C ALA A 134 -7.00 14.61 -3.34
N LYS A 135 -8.04 14.19 -4.07
CA LYS A 135 -8.47 14.82 -5.34
C LYS A 135 -9.19 16.16 -5.12
N GLY A 136 -9.86 16.33 -3.98
CA GLY A 136 -10.53 17.57 -3.56
C GLY A 136 -9.57 18.67 -3.10
N LYS A 137 -8.39 18.31 -2.57
CA LYS A 137 -7.26 19.23 -2.32
C LYS A 137 -6.54 19.64 -3.63
N LYS A 138 -7.27 19.88 -4.73
CA LYS A 138 -6.71 20.61 -5.88
C LYS A 138 -6.35 22.01 -5.41
N VAL A 139 -5.04 22.27 -5.34
CA VAL A 139 -4.36 23.57 -5.23
C VAL A 139 -5.28 24.72 -5.60
N GLU A 140 -5.66 25.55 -4.62
CA GLU A 140 -6.16 26.89 -4.90
C GLU A 140 -5.19 27.52 -5.91
N LYS A 141 -5.70 27.91 -7.09
CA LYS A 141 -4.90 28.68 -8.06
C LYS A 141 -4.18 29.77 -7.26
N PRO A 142 -2.85 29.94 -7.42
CA PRO A 142 -2.19 31.04 -6.75
C PRO A 142 -2.96 32.31 -7.12
N ILE A 143 -3.34 33.08 -6.09
CA ILE A 143 -3.84 34.43 -6.28
C ILE A 143 -2.84 35.10 -7.22
N ILE A 144 -3.28 35.44 -8.42
CA ILE A 144 -2.51 36.29 -9.32
C ILE A 144 -2.45 37.65 -8.61
N VAL A 145 -1.45 37.83 -7.75
CA VAL A 145 -0.94 39.16 -7.46
C VAL A 145 -0.52 39.67 -8.84
N LYS A 146 -1.12 40.78 -9.28
CA LYS A 146 -0.74 41.45 -10.53
C LYS A 146 0.78 41.64 -10.49
N GLU A 147 1.50 40.85 -11.27
CA GLU A 147 2.94 41.03 -11.40
C GLU A 147 3.18 42.39 -12.06
N GLU A 148 3.78 43.32 -11.32
CA GLU A 148 4.54 44.40 -11.93
C GLU A 148 5.62 43.78 -12.81
N LYS A 149 5.71 44.23 -14.07
CA LYS A 149 6.68 43.73 -15.04
C LYS A 149 8.10 43.77 -14.45
N PRO A 150 8.84 42.66 -14.38
CA PRO A 150 10.24 42.68 -14.00
C PRO A 150 11.07 43.38 -15.08
N LYS A 151 11.95 44.30 -14.66
CA LYS A 151 12.98 44.90 -15.51
C LYS A 151 13.90 43.80 -16.06
N GLU A 152 14.20 43.88 -17.36
CA GLU A 152 15.06 42.95 -18.10
C GLU A 152 16.37 42.64 -17.34
N LYS A 153 16.59 41.36 -17.02
CA LYS A 153 17.89 40.85 -16.56
C LYS A 153 18.68 40.34 -17.77
N LYS A 154 19.97 40.67 -17.81
CA LYS A 154 20.95 40.32 -18.84
C LYS A 154 20.94 38.80 -19.10
N LYS A 155 20.99 38.42 -20.38
CA LYS A 155 21.11 37.04 -20.87
C LYS A 155 22.27 36.32 -20.17
N GLU A 156 21.96 35.29 -19.38
CA GLU A 156 22.91 34.25 -19.01
C GLU A 156 23.20 33.37 -20.23
N LYS A 157 24.46 32.99 -20.40
CA LYS A 157 24.90 32.12 -21.50
C LYS A 157 24.25 30.75 -21.34
N THR A 158 23.48 30.32 -22.33
CA THR A 158 23.02 28.93 -22.46
C THR A 158 24.24 28.03 -22.68
N PHE A 159 24.40 27.03 -21.82
CA PHE A 159 25.39 25.98 -21.98
C PHE A 159 24.93 25.06 -23.11
N ASP A 160 25.78 24.89 -24.12
CA ASP A 160 25.49 24.06 -25.29
C ASP A 160 25.92 22.63 -25.00
N PHE A 161 24.94 21.73 -24.85
CA PHE A 161 25.20 20.32 -24.59
C PHE A 161 25.63 19.57 -25.86
N ASP A 162 25.40 20.14 -27.04
CA ASP A 162 25.74 19.50 -28.31
C ASP A 162 27.23 19.63 -28.66
N SER A 163 27.98 20.45 -27.89
CA SER A 163 29.43 20.61 -28.04
C SER A 163 30.27 19.75 -27.10
N LEU A 164 29.66 18.92 -26.24
CA LEU A 164 30.39 18.03 -25.34
C LEU A 164 30.96 16.84 -26.10
N THR A 165 32.26 16.61 -26.01
CA THR A 165 32.89 15.38 -26.51
C THR A 165 33.06 14.37 -25.36
N ILE A 166 33.26 13.10 -25.71
CA ILE A 166 33.50 12.03 -24.74
C ILE A 166 34.73 12.33 -23.87
N ASP A 167 35.70 13.08 -24.39
CA ASP A 167 36.90 13.47 -23.67
C ASP A 167 36.61 14.48 -22.52
N ASP A 168 35.50 15.22 -22.57
CA ASP A 168 35.12 16.18 -21.52
C ASP A 168 34.49 15.50 -20.27
N ILE A 169 34.16 14.20 -20.36
CA ILE A 169 33.52 13.44 -19.28
C ILE A 169 34.56 12.83 -18.32
N ASP A 170 35.78 12.58 -18.79
CA ASP A 170 36.84 11.94 -18.00
C ASP A 170 37.41 12.87 -16.90
N ASP A 171 37.19 14.18 -16.99
CA ASP A 171 37.57 15.16 -15.96
C ASP A 171 36.50 15.37 -14.86
N LEU A 172 35.42 14.57 -14.87
CA LEU A 172 34.32 14.67 -13.90
C LEU A 172 34.35 13.61 -12.77
N PHE A 173 35.43 12.84 -12.67
CA PHE A 173 35.67 11.86 -11.60
C PHE A 173 36.99 12.08 -10.86
#